data_AF-A0A2M7EV96-F1
#
_entry.id   AF-A0A2M7EV96-F1
#
_cell.length_a   1.000
_cell.length_b   1.000
_cell.length_c   1.000
_cell.angle_alpha   90.00
_cell.angle_beta   90.00
_cell.angle_gamma   90.00
#
_symmetry.space_group_name_H-M   'P 1'
#
loop_
_entity.id
_entity.type
_entity.pdbx_description
1 polymer ?
#
loop_
_entity_poly.entity_id
_entity_poly.type
_entity_poly.pdbx_seq_one_letter_code
_entity_poly.pdbx_strand_id
1 'polypeptide(L)'
;GSEETTLYNMVAAYAMFANGGERVRPTLVDRVQDRYGKTIFRHDQRDCVDCDDPGIPADRGPRIVSDRERVINAVTAYQLTSMLEGVVKRGTASGVIKLPVPVAGKTGTTNDARDVWFIGFTSNLVAGCYIGHDQPRGLGRSAYGSSLCGPVFQEFMAKAVEKYGGAPFELPPGGHFIKIDRYSGARLTDDAEGDNVVAEYFRDGEEPIFGLMYDGGFAMGRDLDLYQAGERENVQEVTTSTGEKARVGGKASFGSMSSGGLY
;
A
#
# COMPACT_ATOMS: atom_id res chain seq x y z
N GLY A 1 -1.54 -7.48 12.91
CA GLY A 1 -1.23 -8.58 11.97
C GLY A 1 -0.69 -9.73 12.78
N SER A 2 -1.58 -10.58 13.27
CA SER A 2 -1.26 -11.72 14.16
C SER A 2 -1.52 -13.07 13.46
N GLU A 3 -1.70 -13.06 12.15
CA GLU A 3 -1.91 -14.25 11.35
C GLU A 3 -0.60 -14.68 10.70
N GLU A 4 -0.36 -15.99 10.70
CA GLU A 4 0.76 -16.60 10.01
C GLU A 4 0.40 -16.80 8.53
N THR A 5 1.31 -16.39 7.64
CA THR A 5 1.13 -16.57 6.21
C THR A 5 2.47 -16.62 5.51
N THR A 6 2.46 -17.05 4.25
CA THR A 6 3.66 -17.10 3.43
C THR A 6 3.82 -15.80 2.65
N LEU A 7 5.07 -15.47 2.31
CA LEU A 7 5.36 -14.37 1.39
C LEU A 7 4.64 -14.55 0.04
N TYR A 8 4.51 -15.79 -0.41
CA TYR A 8 3.78 -16.14 -1.63
C TYR A 8 2.31 -15.70 -1.57
N ASN A 9 1.61 -16.00 -0.48
CA ASN A 9 0.21 -15.61 -0.30
C ASN A 9 0.06 -14.09 -0.18
N MET A 10 1.00 -13.42 0.50
CA MET A 10 0.96 -11.98 0.65
C MET A 10 1.20 -11.25 -0.67
N VAL A 11 2.18 -11.67 -1.46
CA VAL A 11 2.42 -11.13 -2.81
C VAL A 11 1.21 -11.37 -3.70
N ALA A 12 0.58 -12.55 -3.62
CA ALA A 12 -0.65 -12.84 -4.36
C ALA A 12 -1.80 -11.89 -3.98
N ALA A 13 -1.97 -11.60 -2.68
CA ALA A 13 -2.99 -10.67 -2.22
C ALA A 13 -2.72 -9.23 -2.70
N TYR A 14 -1.48 -8.75 -2.62
CA TYR A 14 -1.11 -7.42 -3.13
C TYR A 14 -1.27 -7.32 -4.65
N ALA A 15 -1.04 -8.41 -5.38
CA ALA A 15 -1.30 -8.46 -6.82
C ALA A 15 -2.79 -8.27 -7.16
N MET A 16 -3.71 -8.65 -6.26
CA MET A 16 -5.14 -8.39 -6.44
C MET A 16 -5.49 -6.91 -6.22
N PHE A 17 -4.71 -6.15 -5.46
CA PHE A 17 -4.89 -4.70 -5.42
C PHE A 17 -4.32 -4.06 -6.69
N ALA A 18 -3.11 -4.47 -7.09
CA ALA A 18 -2.39 -3.95 -8.23
C ALA A 18 -3.14 -4.11 -9.57
N ASN A 19 -3.90 -5.21 -9.73
CA ASN A 19 -4.66 -5.50 -10.95
C ASN A 19 -6.12 -5.03 -10.91
N GLY A 20 -6.49 -4.17 -9.95
CA GLY A 20 -7.83 -3.63 -9.84
C GLY A 20 -8.87 -4.56 -9.23
N GLY A 21 -8.48 -5.56 -8.44
CA GLY A 21 -9.40 -6.37 -7.62
C GLY A 21 -9.72 -7.76 -8.17
N GLU A 22 -9.02 -8.23 -9.20
CA GLU A 22 -9.25 -9.55 -9.78
C GLU A 22 -8.40 -10.63 -9.08
N ARG A 23 -8.99 -11.79 -8.83
CA ARG A 23 -8.36 -12.93 -8.15
C ARG A 23 -7.10 -13.36 -8.90
N VAL A 24 -5.96 -13.26 -8.23
CA VAL A 24 -4.68 -13.77 -8.74
C VAL A 24 -4.35 -15.11 -8.10
N ARG A 25 -4.07 -16.11 -8.93
CA ARG A 25 -3.43 -17.36 -8.52
C ARG A 25 -2.03 -17.37 -9.12
N PRO A 26 -0.97 -17.15 -8.32
CA PRO A 26 0.38 -17.25 -8.84
C PRO A 26 0.66 -18.70 -9.26
N THR A 27 1.62 -18.88 -10.17
CA THR A 27 2.10 -20.18 -10.61
C THR A 27 3.58 -20.06 -10.95
N LEU A 28 4.31 -21.18 -10.85
CA LEU A 28 5.64 -21.34 -11.44
C LEU A 28 5.59 -22.07 -12.80
N VAL A 29 4.51 -22.81 -13.06
CA VAL A 29 4.35 -23.62 -14.26
C VAL A 29 3.24 -22.99 -15.11
N ASP A 30 3.61 -22.50 -16.29
CA ASP A 30 2.66 -21.90 -17.22
C ASP A 30 2.00 -22.96 -18.13
N ARG A 31 2.80 -23.87 -18.69
CA ARG A 31 2.34 -24.88 -19.65
C ARG A 31 3.09 -26.20 -19.52
N VAL A 32 2.37 -27.31 -19.60
CA VAL A 32 2.93 -28.67 -19.72
C VAL A 32 2.47 -29.28 -21.04
N GLN A 33 3.41 -29.80 -21.83
CA GLN A 33 3.14 -30.44 -23.12
C GLN A 33 3.63 -31.89 -23.13
N ASP A 34 2.98 -32.74 -23.92
CA ASP A 34 3.48 -34.08 -24.20
C ASP A 34 4.63 -34.08 -25.23
N ARG A 35 5.19 -35.26 -25.53
CA ARG A 35 6.28 -35.42 -26.51
C ARG A 35 5.91 -35.00 -27.94
N TYR A 36 4.62 -34.86 -28.23
CA TYR A 36 4.09 -34.48 -29.54
C TYR A 36 3.69 -33.00 -29.59
N GLY A 37 3.92 -32.24 -28.51
CA GLY A 37 3.61 -30.81 -28.42
C GLY A 37 2.17 -30.52 -27.99
N LYS A 38 1.35 -31.53 -27.66
CA LYS A 38 -0.02 -31.31 -27.18
C LYS A 38 0.00 -30.77 -25.76
N THR A 39 -0.66 -29.64 -25.53
CA THR A 39 -0.82 -29.05 -24.20
C THR A 39 -1.70 -29.94 -23.31
N ILE A 40 -1.13 -30.42 -22.21
CA ILE A 40 -1.83 -31.21 -21.17
C ILE A 40 -2.36 -30.27 -20.08
N PHE A 41 -1.60 -29.22 -19.77
CA PHE A 41 -1.93 -28.25 -18.74
C PHE A 41 -1.53 -26.84 -19.20
N ARG A 42 -2.39 -25.86 -18.92
CA ARG A 42 -2.15 -24.44 -19.10
C ARG A 42 -2.67 -23.70 -17.87
N HIS A 43 -1.86 -22.84 -17.26
CA HIS A 43 -2.30 -22.07 -16.09
C HIS A 43 -3.14 -20.87 -16.48
N ASP A 44 -2.74 -20.15 -17.53
CA ASP A 44 -3.54 -19.04 -18.03
C ASP A 44 -4.82 -19.54 -18.70
N GLN A 45 -5.95 -19.23 -18.08
CA GLN A 45 -7.29 -19.62 -18.54
C GLN A 45 -8.02 -18.46 -19.23
N ARG A 46 -7.38 -17.28 -19.35
CA ARG A 46 -8.00 -16.12 -19.99
C ARG A 46 -8.35 -16.41 -21.45
N ASP A 47 -9.49 -15.88 -21.87
CA ASP A 47 -9.98 -16.06 -23.24
C ASP A 47 -9.33 -15.03 -24.16
N CYS A 48 -8.74 -15.53 -25.24
CA CYS A 48 -8.28 -14.68 -26.32
C CYS A 48 -9.36 -14.62 -27.40
N VAL A 49 -10.08 -13.50 -27.46
CA VAL A 49 -11.27 -13.38 -28.32
C VAL A 49 -10.90 -13.30 -29.80
N ASP A 50 -9.78 -12.66 -30.09
CA ASP A 50 -9.39 -12.32 -31.47
C ASP A 50 -8.19 -13.18 -31.94
N CYS A 51 -7.67 -14.13 -31.15
CA CYS A 51 -6.42 -14.85 -31.48
C CYS A 51 -6.44 -15.64 -32.79
N ASP A 52 -7.61 -16.09 -33.23
CA ASP A 52 -7.79 -16.85 -34.47
C ASP A 52 -8.20 -15.98 -35.65
N ASP A 53 -8.31 -14.66 -35.48
CA ASP A 53 -8.67 -13.71 -36.53
C ASP A 53 -7.44 -13.27 -37.34
N PRO A 54 -7.28 -13.72 -38.60
CA PRO A 54 -6.16 -13.33 -39.45
C PRO A 54 -6.24 -11.85 -39.91
N GLY A 55 -7.37 -11.18 -39.69
CA GLY A 55 -7.63 -9.79 -40.07
C GLY A 55 -7.26 -8.77 -39.00
N ILE A 56 -6.67 -9.18 -37.86
CA ILE A 56 -6.24 -8.23 -36.83
C ILE A 56 -5.22 -7.25 -37.43
N PRO A 57 -5.47 -5.93 -37.32
CA PRO A 57 -4.51 -4.91 -37.74
C PRO A 57 -3.15 -5.08 -37.04
N ALA A 58 -2.05 -4.96 -37.78
CA ALA A 58 -0.70 -5.20 -37.25
C ALA A 58 -0.28 -4.24 -36.11
N ASP A 59 -1.00 -3.12 -35.95
CA ASP A 59 -0.82 -2.13 -34.89
C ASP A 59 -1.62 -2.47 -33.60
N ARG A 60 -2.52 -3.46 -33.64
CA ARG A 60 -3.35 -3.88 -32.49
C ARG A 60 -3.06 -5.34 -32.14
N GLY A 61 -2.64 -5.60 -30.90
CA GLY A 61 -2.53 -6.98 -30.40
C GLY A 61 -3.91 -7.65 -30.19
N PRO A 62 -3.97 -8.98 -30.11
CA PRO A 62 -5.22 -9.69 -29.82
C PRO A 62 -5.73 -9.34 -28.42
N ARG A 63 -7.05 -9.25 -28.27
CA ARG A 63 -7.66 -8.93 -26.97
C ARG A 63 -7.74 -10.17 -26.09
N ILE A 64 -7.14 -10.04 -24.91
CA ILE A 64 -7.25 -11.03 -23.83
C ILE A 64 -8.33 -10.53 -22.86
N VAL A 65 -9.38 -11.31 -22.68
CA VAL A 65 -10.44 -11.05 -21.71
C VAL A 65 -10.20 -11.92 -20.48
N SER A 66 -10.18 -11.26 -19.32
CA SER A 66 -10.07 -11.94 -18.02
C SER A 66 -11.46 -12.39 -17.58
N ASP A 67 -11.61 -13.68 -17.31
CA ASP A 67 -12.79 -14.31 -16.70
C ASP A 67 -12.61 -14.50 -15.18
N ARG A 68 -11.54 -13.92 -14.61
CA ARG A 68 -11.19 -14.08 -13.21
C ARG A 68 -12.27 -13.48 -12.32
N GLU A 69 -12.54 -14.17 -11.22
CA GLU A 69 -13.41 -13.66 -10.17
C GLU A 69 -12.89 -12.31 -9.66
N ARG A 70 -13.76 -11.31 -9.63
CA ARG A 70 -13.46 -10.01 -9.02
C ARG A 70 -13.80 -10.07 -7.53
N VAL A 71 -12.76 -10.12 -6.70
CA VAL A 71 -12.87 -10.23 -5.25
C VAL A 71 -13.04 -8.87 -4.57
N ILE A 72 -12.62 -7.79 -5.24
CA ILE A 72 -12.71 -6.41 -4.73
C ILE A 72 -13.21 -5.51 -5.85
N ASN A 73 -14.05 -4.52 -5.51
CA ASN A 73 -14.47 -3.49 -6.45
C ASN A 73 -13.24 -2.72 -6.99
N ALA A 74 -13.23 -2.41 -8.29
CA ALA A 74 -12.10 -1.76 -8.94
C ALA A 74 -11.76 -0.39 -8.31
N VAL A 75 -12.78 0.42 -8.00
CA VAL A 75 -12.63 1.73 -7.35
C VAL A 75 -12.00 1.56 -5.96
N THR A 76 -12.47 0.58 -5.18
CA THR A 76 -11.89 0.27 -3.86
C THR A 76 -10.44 -0.21 -3.96
N ALA A 77 -10.11 -1.04 -4.96
CA ALA A 77 -8.73 -1.47 -5.19
C ALA A 77 -7.82 -0.29 -5.57
N TYR A 78 -8.33 0.65 -6.37
CA TYR A 78 -7.62 1.89 -6.71
C TYR A 78 -7.44 2.80 -5.50
N GLN A 79 -8.46 2.98 -4.66
CA GLN A 79 -8.35 3.72 -3.39
C GLN A 79 -7.28 3.13 -2.47
N LEU A 80 -7.25 1.81 -2.31
CA LEU A 80 -6.21 1.13 -1.54
C LEU A 80 -4.82 1.40 -2.14
N THR A 81 -4.71 1.37 -3.46
CA THR A 81 -3.47 1.68 -4.18
C THR A 81 -3.02 3.13 -3.94
N SER A 82 -3.92 4.11 -4.04
CA SER A 82 -3.66 5.53 -3.74
C SER A 82 -3.13 5.73 -2.31
N MET A 83 -3.78 5.10 -1.32
CA MET A 83 -3.33 5.15 0.07
C MET A 83 -1.93 4.51 0.26
N LEU A 84 -1.67 3.39 -0.42
CA LEU A 84 -0.37 2.71 -0.38
C LEU A 84 0.73 3.48 -1.13
N GLU A 85 0.41 4.25 -2.17
CA GLU A 85 1.34 5.22 -2.76
C GLU A 85 1.71 6.30 -1.75
N GLY A 86 0.76 6.73 -0.91
CA GLY A 86 1.02 7.67 0.18
C GLY A 86 2.12 7.19 1.13
N VAL A 87 2.18 5.90 1.45
CA VAL A 87 3.23 5.31 2.30
C VAL A 87 4.62 5.44 1.68
N VAL A 88 4.70 5.30 0.36
CA VAL A 88 5.95 5.39 -0.40
C VAL A 88 6.34 6.84 -0.67
N LYS A 89 5.39 7.74 -0.92
CA LYS A 89 5.68 9.15 -1.21
C LYS A 89 5.96 9.96 0.04
N ARG A 90 5.23 9.69 1.13
CA ARG A 90 5.18 10.55 2.32
C ARG A 90 5.27 9.79 3.65
N GLY A 91 5.15 8.47 3.62
CA GLY A 91 5.09 7.63 4.82
C GLY A 91 6.41 6.94 5.15
N THR A 92 6.28 5.78 5.79
CA THR A 92 7.40 5.01 6.36
C THR A 92 8.42 4.53 5.34
N ALA A 93 8.07 4.48 4.05
CA ALA A 93 8.94 4.02 2.98
C ALA A 93 9.58 5.15 2.15
N SER A 94 9.21 6.41 2.41
CA SER A 94 9.61 7.57 1.61
C SER A 94 11.11 7.87 1.56
N GLY A 95 11.83 7.59 2.65
CA GLY A 95 13.28 7.77 2.68
C GLY A 95 14.07 6.73 1.86
N VAL A 96 13.43 5.61 1.51
CA VAL A 96 14.12 4.38 1.07
C VAL A 96 13.76 4.01 -0.36
N ILE A 97 12.47 4.08 -0.71
CA ILE A 97 12.00 3.73 -2.05
C ILE A 97 12.08 4.96 -2.95
N LYS A 98 12.96 4.89 -3.95
CA LYS A 98 13.31 5.97 -4.88
C LYS A 98 13.33 5.42 -6.30
N LEU A 99 12.18 4.98 -6.78
CA LEU A 99 12.00 4.46 -8.15
C LEU A 99 11.47 5.58 -9.06
N PRO A 100 11.81 5.57 -10.36
CA PRO A 100 11.38 6.60 -11.31
C PRO A 100 9.91 6.44 -11.76
N VAL A 101 9.20 5.44 -11.22
CA VAL A 101 7.81 5.10 -11.57
C VAL A 101 6.94 5.12 -10.32
N PRO A 102 5.61 5.25 -10.45
CA PRO A 102 4.69 5.13 -9.34
C PRO A 102 4.80 3.76 -8.64
N VAL A 103 4.84 3.78 -7.32
CA VAL A 103 4.97 2.59 -6.46
C VAL A 103 4.03 2.72 -5.29
N ALA A 104 3.26 1.67 -5.05
CA ALA A 104 2.42 1.50 -3.88
C ALA A 104 3.04 0.41 -3.00
N GLY A 105 3.04 0.57 -1.67
CA GLY A 105 3.55 -0.48 -0.80
C GLY A 105 3.38 -0.20 0.68
N LYS A 106 3.71 -1.20 1.49
CA LYS A 106 3.57 -1.14 2.95
C LYS A 106 4.73 -1.79 3.66
N THR A 107 5.21 -1.11 4.70
CA THR A 107 6.13 -1.67 5.70
C THR A 107 5.36 -2.50 6.73
N GLY A 108 5.88 -3.67 7.07
CA GLY A 108 5.45 -4.49 8.20
C GLY A 108 6.62 -4.77 9.14
N THR A 109 6.38 -4.67 10.44
CA THR A 109 7.33 -5.04 11.49
C THR A 109 6.52 -5.75 12.57
N THR A 110 6.91 -6.97 12.96
CA THR A 110 6.24 -7.68 14.06
C THR A 110 6.79 -7.23 15.42
N ASN A 111 6.10 -7.64 16.48
CA ASN A 111 6.48 -7.34 17.86
C ASN A 111 7.89 -7.87 18.16
N ASP A 112 8.64 -7.14 18.98
CA ASP A 112 10.06 -7.36 19.25
C ASP A 112 10.96 -7.37 17.99
N ALA A 113 10.45 -6.89 16.85
CA ALA A 113 11.12 -6.94 15.54
C ALA A 113 11.62 -8.35 15.19
N ARG A 114 10.81 -9.39 15.43
CA ARG A 114 11.16 -10.77 15.04
C ARG A 114 11.16 -10.96 13.53
N ASP A 115 10.23 -10.26 12.88
CA ASP A 115 9.98 -10.36 11.45
C ASP A 115 9.82 -8.97 10.86
N VAL A 116 10.43 -8.79 9.71
CA VAL A 116 10.42 -7.54 8.96
C VAL A 116 9.95 -7.82 7.54
N TRP A 117 8.98 -7.03 7.09
CA TRP A 117 8.33 -7.17 5.80
C TRP A 117 8.33 -5.85 5.05
N PHE A 118 8.47 -5.94 3.73
CA PHE A 118 8.06 -4.88 2.83
C PHE A 118 7.42 -5.50 1.61
N ILE A 119 6.20 -5.09 1.29
CA ILE A 119 5.49 -5.55 0.09
C ILE A 119 5.02 -4.34 -0.67
N GLY A 120 5.31 -4.33 -1.96
CA GLY A 120 4.94 -3.22 -2.83
C GLY A 120 4.81 -3.67 -4.27
N PHE A 121 4.29 -2.76 -5.09
CA PHE A 121 4.03 -3.01 -6.48
C PHE A 121 4.08 -1.73 -7.30
N THR A 122 4.40 -1.91 -8.58
CA THR A 122 4.15 -0.96 -9.67
C THR A 122 2.95 -1.43 -10.47
N SER A 123 2.57 -0.72 -11.53
CA SER A 123 1.51 -1.16 -12.45
C SER A 123 1.75 -2.56 -13.05
N ASN A 124 3.00 -2.99 -13.15
CA ASN A 124 3.38 -4.18 -13.93
C ASN A 124 3.94 -5.33 -13.07
N LEU A 125 4.35 -5.07 -11.83
CA LEU A 125 5.01 -6.07 -10.99
C LEU A 125 4.72 -5.86 -9.51
N VAL A 126 4.51 -6.96 -8.80
CA VAL A 126 4.42 -7.00 -7.33
C VAL A 126 5.63 -7.76 -6.80
N ALA A 127 6.26 -7.22 -5.76
CA ALA A 127 7.36 -7.86 -5.06
C ALA A 127 7.19 -7.73 -3.55
N GLY A 128 7.70 -8.72 -2.83
CA GLY A 128 7.72 -8.72 -1.38
C GLY A 128 9.06 -9.19 -0.86
N CYS A 129 9.48 -8.61 0.25
CA CYS A 129 10.62 -9.03 1.05
C CYS A 129 10.15 -9.41 2.44
N TYR A 130 10.72 -10.50 2.93
CA TYR A 130 10.61 -10.96 4.30
C TYR A 130 12.01 -11.27 4.82
N ILE A 131 12.33 -10.76 6.01
CA ILE A 131 13.56 -11.07 6.73
C ILE A 131 13.17 -11.43 8.18
N GLY A 132 13.64 -12.59 8.62
CA GLY A 132 13.43 -13.13 9.96
C GLY A 132 14.41 -14.28 10.20
N HIS A 133 14.48 -14.76 11.44
CA HIS A 133 15.27 -15.95 11.79
C HIS A 133 14.40 -17.21 11.71
N ASP A 134 14.98 -18.32 11.25
CA ASP A 134 14.29 -19.63 11.21
C ASP A 134 13.76 -20.06 12.59
N GLN A 135 14.51 -19.74 13.64
CA GLN A 135 14.02 -19.79 15.02
C GLN A 135 13.70 -18.36 15.47
N PRO A 136 12.43 -18.04 15.78
CA PRO A 136 12.01 -16.66 16.06
C PRO A 136 12.81 -16.02 17.19
N ARG A 137 13.56 -14.98 16.84
CA ARG A 137 14.37 -14.15 17.75
C ARG A 137 14.33 -12.72 17.23
N GLY A 138 14.45 -11.73 18.11
CA GLY A 138 14.44 -10.33 17.71
C GLY A 138 15.63 -9.99 16.81
N LEU A 139 15.38 -9.27 15.71
CA LEU A 139 16.38 -8.80 14.76
C LEU A 139 17.18 -7.59 15.26
N GLY A 140 16.87 -7.11 16.48
CA GLY A 140 17.49 -5.96 17.13
C GLY A 140 16.64 -4.69 17.02
N ARG A 141 16.95 -3.71 17.87
CA ARG A 141 16.14 -2.48 18.06
C ARG A 141 16.03 -1.58 16.82
N SER A 142 16.87 -1.78 15.82
CA SER A 142 16.92 -0.98 14.58
C SER A 142 16.31 -1.70 13.37
N ALA A 143 15.72 -2.89 13.58
CA ALA A 143 15.12 -3.69 12.52
C ALA A 143 13.66 -3.25 12.29
N TYR A 144 13.43 -2.59 11.15
CA TYR A 144 12.11 -2.13 10.70
C TYR A 144 11.92 -2.48 9.23
N GLY A 145 10.66 -2.57 8.79
CA GLY A 145 10.28 -2.74 7.36
C GLY A 145 11.12 -1.92 6.40
N SER A 146 11.29 -0.64 6.72
CA SER A 146 12.04 0.31 5.90
C SER A 146 13.56 0.17 6.00
N SER A 147 14.14 -0.37 7.08
CA SER A 147 15.60 -0.45 7.23
C SER A 147 16.21 -1.72 6.64
N LEU A 148 15.48 -2.84 6.66
CA LEU A 148 15.99 -4.12 6.15
C LEU A 148 15.37 -4.49 4.79
N CYS A 149 14.05 -4.60 4.73
CA CYS A 149 13.38 -5.05 3.51
C CYS A 149 13.19 -3.95 2.45
N GLY A 150 13.07 -2.69 2.89
CA GLY A 150 12.97 -1.53 1.98
C GLY A 150 14.14 -1.45 0.99
N PRO A 151 15.42 -1.50 1.42
CA PRO A 151 16.56 -1.46 0.52
C PRO A 151 16.62 -2.66 -0.44
N VAL A 152 16.27 -3.86 0.03
CA VAL A 152 16.21 -5.07 -0.81
C VAL A 152 15.16 -4.92 -1.90
N PHE A 153 13.97 -4.43 -1.55
CA PHE A 153 12.91 -4.14 -2.53
C PHE A 153 13.36 -3.07 -3.53
N GLN A 154 13.96 -1.98 -3.05
CA GLN A 154 14.46 -0.91 -3.91
C GLN A 154 15.47 -1.43 -4.95
N GLU A 155 16.44 -2.24 -4.53
CA GLU A 155 17.46 -2.77 -5.44
C GLU A 155 16.85 -3.72 -6.48
N PHE A 156 15.98 -4.64 -6.04
CA PHE A 156 15.30 -5.57 -6.94
C PHE A 156 14.42 -4.84 -7.96
N MET A 157 13.59 -3.90 -7.47
CA MET A 157 12.64 -3.20 -8.31
C MET A 157 13.31 -2.19 -9.25
N ALA A 158 14.47 -1.62 -8.90
CA ALA A 158 15.22 -0.77 -9.82
C ALA A 158 15.56 -1.54 -11.11
N LYS A 159 16.10 -2.76 -10.98
CA LYS A 159 16.39 -3.65 -12.11
C LYS A 159 15.13 -4.13 -12.81
N ALA A 160 14.07 -4.41 -12.06
CA ALA A 160 12.81 -4.88 -12.64
C ALA A 160 12.11 -3.78 -13.46
N VAL A 161 12.09 -2.54 -12.98
CA VAL A 161 11.49 -1.39 -13.67
C VAL A 161 12.26 -1.05 -14.95
N GLU A 162 13.58 -1.20 -14.99
CA GLU A 162 14.34 -1.05 -16.24
C GLU A 162 13.88 -2.03 -17.32
N LYS A 163 13.48 -3.24 -16.93
CA LYS A 163 13.06 -4.29 -17.88
C LYS A 163 11.57 -4.24 -18.23
N TYR A 164 10.71 -4.04 -17.23
CA TYR A 164 9.26 -4.17 -17.37
C TYR A 164 8.53 -2.82 -17.38
N GLY A 165 9.24 -1.72 -17.11
CA GLY A 165 8.67 -0.38 -16.99
C GLY A 165 7.74 -0.22 -15.79
N GLY A 166 7.02 0.90 -15.80
CA GLY A 166 5.94 1.20 -14.88
C GLY A 166 5.18 2.41 -15.39
N ALA A 167 3.85 2.37 -15.24
CA ALA A 167 2.95 3.45 -15.61
C ALA A 167 2.19 3.93 -14.37
N PRO A 168 1.53 5.10 -14.44
CA PRO A 168 0.49 5.45 -13.48
C PRO A 168 -0.54 4.33 -13.34
N PHE A 169 -1.03 4.11 -12.12
CA PHE A 169 -2.08 3.13 -11.88
C PHE A 169 -3.34 3.51 -12.65
N GLU A 170 -3.95 2.53 -13.30
CA GLU A 170 -5.13 2.75 -14.14
C GLU A 170 -6.34 3.13 -13.29
N LEU A 171 -7.01 4.21 -13.68
CA LEU A 171 -8.25 4.65 -13.07
C LEU A 171 -9.41 3.78 -13.54
N PRO A 172 -10.12 3.08 -12.64
CA PRO A 172 -11.30 2.32 -13.01
C PRO A 172 -12.46 3.27 -13.32
N PRO A 173 -13.42 2.88 -14.18
CA PRO A 173 -14.61 3.69 -14.43
C PRO A 173 -15.56 3.73 -13.22
N GLY A 174 -16.44 4.72 -13.17
CA GLY A 174 -17.52 4.81 -12.16
C GLY A 174 -17.11 5.49 -10.84
N GLY A 175 -16.24 6.48 -10.94
CA GLY A 175 -15.82 7.30 -9.82
C GLY A 175 -15.24 8.65 -10.25
N HIS A 176 -14.99 9.51 -9.27
CA HIS A 176 -14.42 10.84 -9.46
C HIS A 176 -13.52 11.23 -8.28
N PHE A 177 -12.65 12.20 -8.50
CA PHE A 177 -11.76 12.70 -7.46
C PHE A 177 -12.46 13.72 -6.57
N ILE A 178 -12.26 13.60 -5.26
CA ILE A 178 -12.63 14.62 -4.28
C ILE A 178 -11.36 15.06 -3.55
N LYS A 179 -11.16 16.38 -3.48
CA LYS A 179 -10.09 16.98 -2.68
C LYS A 179 -10.48 16.99 -1.21
N ILE A 180 -9.60 16.45 -0.38
CA ILE A 180 -9.74 16.41 1.07
C ILE A 180 -8.50 16.98 1.74
N ASP A 181 -8.70 17.60 2.90
CA ASP A 181 -7.61 17.97 3.79
C ASP A 181 -7.13 16.70 4.52
N ARG A 182 -5.84 16.39 4.38
CA ARG A 182 -5.24 15.16 4.93
C ARG A 182 -5.31 15.01 6.45
N TYR A 183 -5.55 16.10 7.19
CA TYR A 183 -5.53 16.09 8.66
C TYR A 183 -6.94 16.03 9.23
N SER A 184 -7.82 16.88 8.76
CA SER A 184 -9.21 16.98 9.21
C SER A 184 -10.14 15.99 8.50
N GLY A 185 -9.75 15.49 7.32
CA GLY A 185 -10.62 14.71 6.44
C GLY A 185 -11.75 15.54 5.81
N ALA A 186 -11.74 16.86 6.01
CA ALA A 186 -12.76 17.74 5.47
C ALA A 186 -12.66 17.82 3.96
N ARG A 187 -13.82 17.88 3.28
CA ARG A 187 -13.85 18.18 1.84
C ARG A 187 -13.38 19.61 1.62
N LEU A 188 -12.49 19.73 0.65
CA LEU A 188 -12.02 20.99 0.12
C LEU A 188 -12.75 21.32 -1.18
N THR A 189 -12.64 22.56 -1.60
CA THR A 189 -13.13 22.99 -2.90
C THR A 189 -12.31 22.35 -4.02
N ASP A 190 -12.89 22.21 -5.21
CA ASP A 190 -12.24 21.53 -6.34
C ASP A 190 -10.99 22.29 -6.85
N ASP A 191 -10.88 23.58 -6.54
CA ASP A 191 -9.75 24.46 -6.82
C ASP A 191 -8.72 24.55 -5.68
N ALA A 192 -8.93 23.86 -4.55
CA ALA A 192 -8.00 23.91 -3.42
C ALA A 192 -6.61 23.39 -3.78
N GLU A 193 -5.57 24.09 -3.33
CA GLU A 193 -4.16 23.75 -3.53
C GLU A 193 -3.38 23.90 -2.22
N GLY A 194 -2.29 23.14 -2.08
CA GLY A 194 -1.40 23.21 -0.92
C GLY A 194 -0.90 21.84 -0.45
N ASP A 195 0.05 21.86 0.48
CA ASP A 195 0.76 20.66 0.96
C ASP A 195 -0.15 19.63 1.67
N ASN A 196 -1.34 20.07 2.09
CA ASN A 196 -2.32 19.27 2.82
C ASN A 196 -3.47 18.76 1.96
N VAL A 197 -3.54 19.19 0.70
CA VAL A 197 -4.58 18.78 -0.22
C VAL A 197 -4.24 17.41 -0.80
N VAL A 198 -5.11 16.44 -0.57
CA VAL A 198 -5.02 15.11 -1.18
C VAL A 198 -6.28 14.87 -2.01
N ALA A 199 -6.11 14.47 -3.27
CA ALA A 199 -7.21 14.04 -4.11
C ALA A 199 -7.38 12.53 -3.96
N GLU A 200 -8.51 12.10 -3.40
CA GLU A 200 -8.87 10.69 -3.30
C GLU A 200 -9.99 10.37 -4.29
N TYR A 201 -9.94 9.17 -4.87
CA TYR A 201 -10.90 8.72 -5.87
C TYR A 201 -12.07 8.03 -5.20
N PHE A 202 -13.29 8.53 -5.37
CA PHE A 202 -14.50 7.96 -4.77
C PHE A 202 -15.40 7.34 -5.83
N ARG A 203 -16.10 6.29 -5.44
CA ARG A 203 -17.12 5.65 -6.29
C ARG A 203 -18.34 6.56 -6.35
N ASP A 204 -18.91 6.69 -7.56
CA ASP A 204 -20.09 7.52 -7.77
C ASP A 204 -21.24 7.07 -6.84
N GLY A 205 -21.79 8.00 -6.05
CA GLY A 205 -22.88 7.74 -5.10
C GLY A 205 -22.48 7.10 -3.76
N GLU A 206 -21.19 6.79 -3.55
CA GLU A 206 -20.64 6.34 -2.25
C GLU A 206 -19.70 7.40 -1.66
N GLU A 207 -19.91 8.66 -2.02
CA GLU A 207 -19.14 9.78 -1.49
C GLU A 207 -19.39 9.95 0.02
N PRO A 208 -18.37 10.31 0.81
CA PRO A 208 -18.56 10.65 2.21
C PRO A 208 -19.55 11.81 2.34
N ILE A 209 -20.47 11.73 3.29
CA ILE A 209 -21.30 12.88 3.65
C ILE A 209 -20.41 13.86 4.42
N PHE A 210 -19.80 14.80 3.69
CA PHE A 210 -18.94 15.82 4.27
C PHE A 210 -19.77 16.76 5.17
N GLY A 211 -19.43 16.80 6.46
CA GLY A 211 -20.20 17.49 7.50
C GLY A 211 -20.61 16.58 8.67
N LEU A 212 -20.53 15.26 8.49
CA LEU A 212 -20.57 14.27 9.57
C LEU A 212 -19.19 13.62 9.66
N MET A 213 -18.44 14.01 10.69
CA MET A 213 -17.16 13.37 11.01
C MET A 213 -17.46 11.93 11.47
N TYR A 214 -17.16 10.95 10.63
CA TYR A 214 -17.20 9.53 11.03
C TYR A 214 -15.93 9.22 11.82
N ASP A 215 -15.88 9.67 13.06
CA ASP A 215 -14.93 9.17 14.06
C ASP A 215 -15.43 7.80 14.54
N GLY A 216 -14.99 6.73 13.88
CA GLY A 216 -14.75 5.40 14.46
C GLY A 216 -15.80 4.74 15.37
N GLY A 217 -17.04 5.23 15.49
CA GLY A 217 -18.07 4.65 16.36
C GLY A 217 -17.77 4.69 17.87
N PHE A 218 -16.86 5.54 18.35
CA PHE A 218 -16.74 5.82 19.79
C PHE A 218 -17.41 7.16 20.07
N ALA A 219 -18.56 7.12 20.74
CA ALA A 219 -19.24 8.33 21.20
C ALA A 219 -18.32 9.13 22.14
N MET A 220 -17.69 10.19 21.62
CA MET A 220 -16.95 11.16 22.42
C MET A 220 -17.70 12.49 22.39
N GLY A 221 -17.92 13.02 23.60
CA GLY A 221 -18.67 14.24 23.87
C GLY A 221 -18.11 15.47 23.15
N ARG A 222 -18.93 16.52 23.11
CA ARG A 222 -18.72 17.78 22.37
C ARG A 222 -17.57 18.66 22.91
N ASP A 223 -16.55 18.07 23.53
CA ASP A 223 -15.39 18.74 24.15
C ASP A 223 -14.05 18.25 23.57
N LEU A 224 -14.01 17.90 22.29
CA LEU A 224 -12.74 17.62 21.59
C LEU A 224 -12.30 18.87 20.84
N ASP A 225 -11.26 19.54 21.35
CA ASP A 225 -10.55 20.59 20.62
C ASP A 225 -9.95 20.01 19.33
N LEU A 226 -10.36 20.59 18.20
CA LEU A 226 -9.79 20.30 16.89
C LEU A 226 -8.34 20.80 16.87
N TYR A 227 -7.39 19.89 16.61
CA TYR A 227 -5.97 20.25 16.46
C TYR A 227 -5.78 21.35 15.40
N GLN A 228 -5.23 22.49 15.82
CA GLN A 228 -4.72 23.52 14.93
C GLN A 228 -3.22 23.31 14.68
N ALA A 229 -2.79 23.54 13.43
CA ALA A 229 -1.38 23.49 13.08
C ALA A 229 -0.60 24.57 13.86
N GLY A 230 0.29 24.15 14.77
CA GLY A 230 1.21 25.06 15.47
C GLY A 230 1.47 24.75 16.95
N GLU A 231 0.71 23.86 17.59
CA GLU A 231 0.99 23.49 18.99
C GLU A 231 2.28 22.66 19.09
N ARG A 232 3.31 23.24 19.69
CA ARG A 232 4.54 22.54 20.08
C ARG A 232 4.37 21.99 21.48
N GLU A 233 4.68 20.70 21.68
CA GLU A 233 4.76 20.11 23.02
C GLU A 233 5.78 20.87 23.88
N ASN A 234 5.32 21.39 25.03
CA ASN A 234 6.20 21.97 26.03
C ASN A 234 7.01 20.86 26.71
N VAL A 235 8.30 20.75 26.37
CA VAL A 235 9.24 19.84 27.02
C VAL A 235 9.79 20.49 28.28
N GLN A 236 9.57 19.88 29.45
CA GLN A 236 10.18 20.30 30.71
C GLN A 236 11.42 19.46 31.02
N GLU A 237 12.47 20.13 31.52
CA GLU A 237 13.70 19.49 31.97
C GLU A 237 13.56 19.18 33.48
N VAL A 238 13.67 17.90 33.85
CA VAL A 238 13.46 17.42 35.23
C VAL A 238 14.70 16.66 35.69
N THR A 239 15.19 16.95 36.90
CA THR A 239 16.33 16.25 37.49
C THR A 239 15.87 14.94 38.12
N THR A 240 16.46 13.82 37.70
CA THR A 240 16.15 12.48 38.23
C THR A 240 16.73 12.31 39.64
N SER A 241 16.27 11.28 40.36
CA SER A 241 16.76 10.94 41.70
C SER A 241 18.24 10.55 41.76
N THR A 242 18.91 10.39 40.62
CA THR A 242 20.35 10.15 40.49
C THR A 242 21.16 11.42 40.20
N GLY A 243 20.51 12.59 40.10
CA GLY A 243 21.16 13.90 39.86
C GLY A 243 21.36 14.25 38.38
N GLU A 244 20.90 13.42 37.44
CA GLU A 244 20.99 13.68 36.01
C GLU A 244 19.78 14.47 35.50
N LYS A 245 19.99 15.38 34.55
CA LYS A 245 18.90 16.13 33.90
C LYS A 245 18.28 15.29 32.79
N ALA A 246 17.00 14.97 32.89
CA ALA A 246 16.23 14.29 31.86
C ALA A 246 15.18 15.23 31.27
N ARG A 247 15.05 15.25 29.93
CA ARG A 247 13.94 15.93 29.26
C ARG A 247 12.74 15.01 29.30
N VAL A 248 11.69 15.43 30.00
CA VAL A 248 10.44 14.67 30.10
C VAL A 248 9.39 15.46 29.33
N GLY A 249 8.88 14.87 28.24
CA GLY A 249 7.69 15.38 27.58
C GLY A 249 6.52 15.37 28.57
N GLY A 250 5.59 16.31 28.44
CA GLY A 250 4.37 16.31 29.26
C GLY A 250 3.70 14.94 29.25
N LYS A 251 2.98 14.59 30.33
CA LYS A 251 2.23 13.33 30.40
C LYS A 251 1.43 13.16 29.09
N ALA A 252 1.61 12.02 28.42
CA ALA A 252 0.83 11.67 27.24
C ALA A 252 -0.66 11.83 27.58
N SER A 253 -1.28 12.82 26.98
CA SER A 253 -2.73 12.94 26.92
C SER A 253 -3.20 12.38 25.58
N PHE A 254 -4.46 12.00 25.48
CA PHE A 254 -5.07 11.63 24.21
C PHE A 254 -4.83 12.78 23.22
N GLY A 255 -3.88 12.59 22.30
CA GLY A 255 -3.41 13.67 21.42
C GLY A 255 -1.91 13.78 21.16
N SER A 256 -1.06 13.20 22.01
CA SER A 256 0.37 13.13 21.70
C SER A 256 0.60 12.09 20.59
N MET A 257 1.11 12.51 19.43
CA MET A 257 1.52 11.62 18.34
C MET A 257 2.62 10.66 18.81
N SER A 258 2.23 9.46 19.24
CA SER A 258 3.10 8.29 19.11
C SER A 258 2.89 7.72 17.70
N SER A 259 3.64 8.27 16.74
CA SER A 259 3.76 7.74 15.39
C SER A 259 4.54 6.43 15.44
N GLY A 260 3.85 5.39 15.88
CA GLY A 260 4.38 4.07 16.09
C GLY A 260 3.34 3.28 16.86
N GLY A 261 2.59 2.45 16.14
CA GLY A 261 1.72 1.47 16.77
C GLY A 261 2.55 0.60 17.70
N LEU A 262 2.52 0.94 18.99
CA LEU A 262 2.92 0.08 20.07
C LEU A 262 1.70 -0.78 20.39
N TYR A 263 1.69 -1.98 19.83
CA TYR A 263 0.95 -3.13 20.32
C TYR A 263 1.87 -4.35 20.23
#